data_AF-A0A943MV92-F1
#
_entry.id   AF-A0A943MV92-F1
#
_cell.length_a   1.000
_cell.length_b   1.000
_cell.length_c   1.000
_cell.angle_alpha   90.00
_cell.angle_beta   90.00
_cell.angle_gamma   90.00
#
_symmetry.space_group_name_H-M   'P 1'
#
loop_
_entity.id
_entity.type
_entity.pdbx_description
1 polymer ?
#
loop_
_entity_poly.entity_id
_entity_poly.type
_entity_poly.pdbx_seq_one_letter_code
_entity_poly.pdbx_strand_id
1 'polypeptide(L)'
;PQLRGSLFASDETPYSQLAVQNVKEAIEGNTDVQAFVAAHQAAFADFDAYLNGELIEKMMELNISQTEDTITQNIFGRIAPLPLLDKYQAYQLLDDQWAGIATDLEIVQTEGFAAAKQVDPNMVIKKKGDKEEEVQNGWVGHVIPFELVQTTLLRKDYDALKTKEARLDEIAAELTEIIDSIDEGDRGEFLNDDNTAFVAKEFAAKLAEIYGDVSSPELDGLQGYLELLDAKAGKAEKIYYIHTHPEVNWVNVEGNAPYTKGKVLAYVKALWAAYTFPEDSFEAKMVQAEKLMVEEKTVKSEVKKDEEALHLKTKETIEGLSDEQVLDLLRLKWIAPLCASLRAMPEAIIAGLEKAVQALADKYAVTYVELDEQIKASETTLADMIDELTGSEFDMKGLSEFRSLLKGE
;
A
#
# COMPACT_ATOMS: atom_id res chain seq x y z
N PRO A 1 -26.77 22.73 22.26
CA PRO A 1 -26.04 22.62 20.98
C PRO A 1 -26.51 23.68 19.97
N GLN A 2 -25.61 24.60 19.60
CA GLN A 2 -25.78 25.69 18.64
C GLN A 2 -25.40 25.28 17.20
N LEU A 3 -24.76 24.11 17.03
CA LEU A 3 -24.25 23.63 15.74
C LEU A 3 -25.29 23.69 14.60
N ARG A 4 -26.55 23.31 14.86
CA ARG A 4 -27.62 23.37 13.86
C ARG A 4 -27.79 24.79 13.29
N GLY A 5 -27.77 25.81 14.14
CA GLY A 5 -27.89 27.21 13.71
C GLY A 5 -26.63 27.75 13.04
N SER A 6 -25.48 27.09 13.20
CA SER A 6 -24.26 27.40 12.44
C SER A 6 -24.26 26.76 11.05
N LEU A 7 -24.89 25.60 10.90
CA LEU A 7 -24.91 24.84 9.64
C LEU A 7 -26.07 25.22 8.72
N PHE A 8 -27.22 25.61 9.26
CA PHE A 8 -28.44 25.83 8.48
C PHE A 8 -29.07 27.19 8.76
N ALA A 9 -29.53 27.85 7.70
CA ALA A 9 -30.31 29.08 7.75
C ALA A 9 -31.78 28.79 7.39
N SER A 10 -32.71 29.52 8.01
CA SER A 10 -34.12 29.55 7.60
C SER A 10 -34.34 30.69 6.61
N ASP A 11 -35.08 30.44 5.54
CA ASP A 11 -35.38 31.39 4.46
C ASP A 11 -36.85 31.88 4.49
N GLU A 12 -37.44 31.98 5.69
CA GLU A 12 -38.87 32.29 5.91
C GLU A 12 -39.86 31.30 5.26
N THR A 13 -39.37 30.22 4.65
CA THR A 13 -40.14 29.06 4.19
C THR A 13 -40.15 27.96 5.27
N PRO A 14 -40.96 26.88 5.14
CA PRO A 14 -40.86 25.73 6.03
C PRO A 14 -39.59 24.88 5.81
N TYR A 15 -38.71 25.27 4.89
CA TYR A 15 -37.47 24.57 4.55
C TYR A 15 -36.24 25.21 5.20
N SER A 16 -35.09 24.56 5.08
CA SER A 16 -33.81 25.06 5.60
C SER A 16 -32.74 24.84 4.55
N GLN A 17 -31.83 25.80 4.41
CA GLN A 17 -30.73 25.74 3.46
C GLN A 17 -29.40 25.65 4.20
N LEU A 18 -28.43 24.97 3.59
CA LEU A 18 -27.08 24.91 4.12
C LEU A 18 -26.46 26.31 4.08
N ALA A 19 -25.99 26.81 5.22
CA ALA A 19 -25.45 28.16 5.39
C ALA A 19 -23.92 28.22 5.24
N VAL A 20 -23.27 27.08 4.95
CA VAL A 20 -21.82 26.92 4.94
C VAL A 20 -21.36 26.27 3.63
N GLN A 21 -20.21 26.70 3.12
CA GLN A 21 -19.60 26.12 1.91
C GLN A 21 -18.88 24.82 2.21
N ASN A 22 -18.20 24.74 3.37
CA ASN A 22 -17.48 23.57 3.81
C ASN A 22 -18.11 23.05 5.10
N VAL A 23 -18.90 21.97 4.98
CA VAL A 23 -19.60 21.32 6.10
C VAL A 23 -18.62 20.84 7.17
N LYS A 24 -17.50 20.26 6.74
CA LYS A 24 -16.48 19.71 7.64
C LYS A 24 -15.86 20.80 8.51
N GLU A 25 -15.31 21.83 7.88
CA GLU A 25 -14.70 22.95 8.61
C GLU A 25 -15.69 23.63 9.56
N ALA A 26 -16.96 23.75 9.18
CA ALA A 26 -17.99 24.35 10.02
C ALA A 26 -18.33 23.49 11.25
N ILE A 27 -18.32 22.16 11.12
CA ILE A 27 -18.55 21.23 12.23
C ILE A 27 -17.33 21.20 13.16
N GLU A 28 -16.13 20.98 12.62
CA GLU A 28 -14.88 20.92 13.41
C GLU A 28 -14.55 22.25 14.09
N GLY A 29 -14.89 23.38 13.45
CA GLY A 29 -14.70 24.73 13.97
C GLY A 29 -15.73 25.15 15.03
N ASN A 30 -16.78 24.36 15.27
CA ASN A 30 -17.84 24.75 16.18
C ASN A 30 -17.44 24.60 17.66
N THR A 31 -17.74 25.62 18.47
CA THR A 31 -17.39 25.65 19.90
C THR A 31 -17.99 24.48 20.70
N ASP A 32 -19.21 24.03 20.41
CA ASP A 32 -19.82 22.92 21.13
C ASP A 32 -19.16 21.57 20.76
N VAL A 33 -18.74 21.42 19.50
CA VAL A 33 -18.02 20.23 19.02
C VAL A 33 -16.63 20.18 19.65
N GLN A 34 -15.90 21.29 19.66
CA GLN A 34 -14.60 21.39 20.32
C GLN A 34 -14.72 21.16 21.84
N ALA A 35 -15.76 21.69 22.47
CA ALA A 35 -16.02 21.45 23.89
C ALA A 35 -16.32 19.97 24.19
N PHE A 36 -17.06 19.28 23.31
CA PHE A 36 -17.31 17.84 23.43
C PHE A 36 -16.01 17.03 23.33
N VAL A 37 -15.18 17.30 22.33
CA VAL A 37 -13.87 16.64 22.16
C VAL A 37 -12.97 16.90 23.38
N ALA A 38 -12.88 18.15 23.82
CA ALA A 38 -12.08 18.53 24.99
C ALA A 38 -12.59 17.86 26.29
N ALA A 39 -13.91 17.77 26.47
CA ALA A 39 -14.50 17.08 27.62
C ALA A 39 -14.17 15.57 27.62
N HIS A 40 -14.20 14.93 26.45
CA HIS A 40 -13.77 13.55 26.30
C HIS A 40 -12.27 13.38 26.62
N GLN A 41 -11.41 14.21 26.04
CA GLN A 41 -9.97 14.17 26.30
C GLN A 41 -9.66 14.35 27.79
N ALA A 42 -10.35 15.28 28.47
CA ALA A 42 -10.21 15.48 29.91
C ALA A 42 -10.70 14.26 30.71
N ALA A 43 -11.81 13.64 30.32
CA ALA A 43 -12.35 12.45 30.98
C ALA A 43 -11.45 11.21 30.86
N PHE A 44 -10.56 11.15 29.84
CA PHE A 44 -9.63 10.04 29.60
C PHE A 44 -8.15 10.39 29.81
N ALA A 45 -7.84 11.58 30.33
CA ALA A 45 -6.48 12.08 30.43
C ALA A 45 -5.56 11.17 31.28
N ASP A 46 -6.10 10.61 32.36
CA ASP A 46 -5.41 9.71 33.29
C ASP A 46 -5.67 8.22 33.00
N PHE A 47 -6.45 7.88 31.97
CA PHE A 47 -6.87 6.50 31.72
C PHE A 47 -5.71 5.54 31.45
N ASP A 48 -4.66 6.03 30.77
CA ASP A 48 -3.44 5.28 30.52
C ASP A 48 -2.71 4.89 31.82
N ALA A 49 -2.56 5.86 32.73
CA ALA A 49 -1.95 5.63 34.04
C ALA A 49 -2.81 4.70 34.92
N TYR A 50 -4.13 4.84 34.84
CA TYR A 50 -5.07 3.92 35.49
C TYR A 50 -4.89 2.49 34.99
N LEU A 51 -4.85 2.28 33.66
CA LEU A 51 -4.62 0.95 33.08
C LEU A 51 -3.25 0.39 33.43
N ASN A 52 -2.21 1.22 33.53
CA ASN A 52 -0.90 0.76 34.00
C ASN A 52 -0.97 0.20 35.44
N GLY A 53 -1.68 0.90 36.34
CA GLY A 53 -1.88 0.44 37.71
C GLY A 53 -2.74 -0.83 37.82
N GLU A 54 -3.75 -1.00 36.96
CA GLU A 54 -4.63 -2.18 37.00
C GLU A 54 -4.05 -3.39 36.27
N LEU A 55 -3.45 -3.20 35.10
CA LEU A 55 -2.98 -4.29 34.25
C LEU A 55 -1.50 -4.62 34.48
N ILE A 56 -0.62 -3.62 34.51
CA ILE A 56 0.84 -3.85 34.54
C ILE A 56 1.32 -4.11 35.97
N GLU A 57 0.97 -3.24 36.91
CA GLU A 57 1.45 -3.35 38.30
C GLU A 57 0.87 -4.58 39.03
N LYS A 58 -0.31 -5.05 38.62
CA LYS A 58 -1.01 -6.18 39.23
C LYS A 58 -1.05 -7.44 38.36
N MET A 59 -0.35 -7.48 37.23
CA MET A 59 -0.45 -8.57 36.23
C MET A 59 -0.32 -9.98 36.82
N MET A 60 0.50 -10.14 37.86
CA MET A 60 0.79 -11.45 38.47
C MET A 60 -0.32 -11.95 39.40
N GLU A 61 -1.18 -11.07 39.91
CA GLU A 61 -2.10 -11.37 41.02
C GLU A 61 -3.57 -11.01 40.72
N LEU A 62 -3.81 -10.20 39.70
CA LEU A 62 -5.15 -9.76 39.34
C LEU A 62 -6.05 -10.94 38.92
N ASN A 63 -7.34 -10.82 39.19
CA ASN A 63 -8.33 -11.72 38.64
C ASN A 63 -8.74 -11.21 37.25
N ILE A 64 -8.43 -11.97 36.20
CA ILE A 64 -8.62 -11.54 34.80
C ILE A 64 -10.10 -11.15 34.57
N SER A 65 -11.05 -12.05 34.81
CA SER A 65 -12.48 -11.77 34.60
C SER A 65 -13.01 -10.57 35.38
N GLN A 66 -12.62 -10.41 36.65
CA GLN A 66 -13.06 -9.25 37.46
C GLN A 66 -12.41 -7.94 37.01
N THR A 67 -11.20 -8.01 36.44
CA THR A 67 -10.47 -6.82 35.97
C THR A 67 -11.12 -6.25 34.71
N GLU A 68 -11.63 -7.10 33.81
CA GLU A 68 -12.43 -6.69 32.65
C GLU A 68 -13.65 -5.86 33.09
N ASP A 69 -14.43 -6.40 34.04
CA ASP A 69 -15.60 -5.73 34.60
C ASP A 69 -15.21 -4.40 35.24
N THR A 70 -14.10 -4.37 35.97
CA THR A 70 -13.60 -3.17 36.65
C THR A 70 -13.23 -2.08 35.64
N ILE A 71 -12.51 -2.43 34.58
CA ILE A 71 -12.15 -1.50 33.50
C ILE A 71 -13.41 -1.04 32.76
N THR A 72 -14.36 -1.93 32.49
CA THR A 72 -15.64 -1.60 31.86
C THR A 72 -16.42 -0.56 32.66
N GLN A 73 -16.56 -0.75 33.98
CA GLN A 73 -17.23 0.22 34.84
C GLN A 73 -16.49 1.55 34.90
N ASN A 74 -15.16 1.53 34.87
CA ASN A 74 -14.34 2.74 34.83
C ASN A 74 -14.59 3.53 33.53
N ILE A 75 -14.56 2.86 32.37
CA ILE A 75 -14.90 3.46 31.06
C ILE A 75 -16.31 4.04 31.10
N PHE A 76 -17.30 3.29 31.59
CA PHE A 76 -18.68 3.75 31.69
C PHE A 76 -18.84 4.98 32.59
N GLY A 77 -18.09 5.06 33.68
CA GLY A 77 -18.04 6.23 34.55
C GLY A 77 -17.48 7.46 33.82
N ARG A 78 -16.42 7.28 33.02
CA ARG A 78 -15.79 8.36 32.23
C ARG A 78 -16.70 8.90 31.13
N ILE A 79 -17.48 8.04 30.47
CA ILE A 79 -18.38 8.46 29.37
C ILE A 79 -19.79 8.81 29.83
N ALA A 80 -20.20 8.47 31.06
CA ALA A 80 -21.52 8.82 31.60
C ALA A 80 -21.91 10.31 31.45
N PRO A 81 -21.02 11.30 31.64
CA PRO A 81 -21.35 12.71 31.42
C PRO A 81 -21.39 13.14 29.94
N LEU A 82 -21.06 12.25 29.00
CA LEU A 82 -20.92 12.52 27.57
C LEU A 82 -22.02 11.78 26.79
N PRO A 83 -23.23 12.37 26.63
CA PRO A 83 -24.42 11.67 26.18
C PRO A 83 -24.38 11.19 24.71
N LEU A 84 -23.42 11.69 23.92
CA LEU A 84 -23.24 11.27 22.52
C LEU A 84 -22.45 9.96 22.40
N LEU A 85 -21.74 9.54 23.46
CA LEU A 85 -20.94 8.32 23.44
C LEU A 85 -21.82 7.13 23.80
N ASP A 86 -21.75 6.09 22.98
CA ASP A 86 -22.48 4.84 23.20
C ASP A 86 -21.68 3.89 24.11
N LYS A 87 -22.34 3.37 25.16
CA LYS A 87 -21.71 2.47 26.13
C LYS A 87 -21.36 1.11 25.54
N TYR A 88 -22.18 0.59 24.62
CA TYR A 88 -21.92 -0.70 23.99
C TYR A 88 -20.75 -0.58 23.02
N GLN A 89 -20.65 0.53 22.29
CA GLN A 89 -19.49 0.81 21.45
C GLN A 89 -18.21 0.90 22.29
N ALA A 90 -18.23 1.63 23.41
CA ALA A 90 -17.07 1.72 24.31
C ALA A 90 -16.68 0.36 24.91
N TYR A 91 -17.66 -0.48 25.27
CA TYR A 91 -17.42 -1.85 25.72
C TYR A 91 -16.82 -2.72 24.61
N GLN A 92 -17.35 -2.65 23.39
CA GLN A 92 -16.82 -3.43 22.26
C GLN A 92 -15.35 -3.10 21.98
N LEU A 93 -14.96 -1.82 22.08
CA LEU A 93 -13.56 -1.42 21.93
C LEU A 93 -12.63 -2.04 22.99
N LEU A 94 -13.13 -2.28 24.21
CA LEU A 94 -12.42 -3.04 25.23
C LEU A 94 -12.39 -4.53 24.87
N ASP A 95 -13.55 -5.12 24.59
CA ASP A 95 -13.73 -6.55 24.27
C ASP A 95 -12.81 -6.99 23.11
N ASP A 96 -12.73 -6.18 22.05
CA ASP A 96 -11.88 -6.41 20.88
C ASP A 96 -10.38 -6.54 21.24
N GLN A 97 -9.93 -5.84 22.29
CA GLN A 97 -8.55 -5.91 22.78
C GLN A 97 -8.38 -6.92 23.92
N TRP A 98 -9.46 -7.18 24.66
CA TRP A 98 -9.41 -7.90 25.92
C TRP A 98 -8.99 -9.35 25.76
N ALA A 99 -9.46 -10.05 24.72
CA ALA A 99 -9.11 -11.46 24.50
C ALA A 99 -7.59 -11.69 24.42
N GLY A 100 -6.86 -10.79 23.75
CA GLY A 100 -5.40 -10.83 23.68
C GLY A 100 -4.75 -10.52 25.03
N ILE A 101 -5.21 -9.47 25.72
CA ILE A 101 -4.70 -9.09 27.05
C ILE A 101 -4.90 -10.23 28.05
N ALA A 102 -6.09 -10.82 28.09
CA ALA A 102 -6.45 -11.93 28.97
C ALA A 102 -5.56 -13.16 28.72
N THR A 103 -5.32 -13.49 27.45
CA THR A 103 -4.44 -14.61 27.06
C THR A 103 -3.01 -14.38 27.55
N ASP A 104 -2.48 -13.18 27.33
CA ASP A 104 -1.12 -12.85 27.77
C ASP A 104 -1.00 -12.82 29.30
N LEU A 105 -2.01 -12.31 30.01
CA LEU A 105 -2.07 -12.32 31.47
C LEU A 105 -2.10 -13.75 32.02
N GLU A 106 -2.88 -14.65 31.42
CA GLU A 106 -2.91 -16.06 31.81
C GLU A 106 -1.52 -16.71 31.66
N ILE A 107 -0.84 -16.46 30.54
CA ILE A 107 0.54 -16.93 30.31
C ILE A 107 1.48 -16.38 31.38
N VAL A 108 1.48 -15.06 31.61
CA VAL A 108 2.37 -14.42 32.60
C VAL A 108 2.09 -14.91 34.03
N GLN A 109 0.84 -15.20 34.39
CA GLN A 109 0.48 -15.72 35.71
C GLN A 109 0.84 -17.19 35.90
N THR A 110 0.72 -18.01 34.86
CA THR A 110 0.97 -19.46 34.93
C THR A 110 2.43 -19.83 34.71
N GLU A 111 3.12 -19.13 33.82
CA GLU A 111 4.50 -19.40 33.41
C GLU A 111 5.51 -18.41 34.02
N GLY A 112 5.02 -17.30 34.58
CA GLY A 112 5.81 -16.26 35.20
C GLY A 112 6.24 -15.15 34.24
N PHE A 113 6.74 -14.04 34.79
CA PHE A 113 7.14 -12.85 34.00
C PHE A 113 8.20 -13.15 32.92
N ALA A 114 9.02 -14.19 33.11
CA ALA A 114 10.02 -14.60 32.13
C ALA A 114 9.41 -15.08 30.80
N ALA A 115 8.14 -15.50 30.79
CA ALA A 115 7.40 -15.90 29.59
C ALA A 115 7.34 -14.76 28.54
N ALA A 116 7.32 -13.50 28.98
CA ALA A 116 7.33 -12.35 28.09
C ALA A 116 8.65 -12.17 27.30
N LYS A 117 9.70 -12.91 27.67
CA LYS A 117 11.01 -12.93 27.01
C LYS A 117 11.24 -14.22 26.22
N GLN A 118 10.20 -15.03 26.03
CA GLN A 118 10.30 -16.29 25.30
C GLN A 118 9.79 -16.15 23.87
N VAL A 119 10.24 -17.06 23.03
CA VAL A 119 9.76 -17.23 21.66
C VAL A 119 9.39 -18.68 21.42
N ASP A 120 8.40 -18.90 20.58
CA ASP A 120 7.93 -20.22 20.19
C ASP A 120 8.24 -20.51 18.71
N PRO A 121 8.47 -21.78 18.35
CA PRO A 121 8.47 -22.21 16.96
C PRO A 121 7.16 -21.82 16.27
N ASN A 122 7.25 -21.10 15.15
CA ASN A 122 6.06 -20.79 14.36
C ASN A 122 5.73 -21.97 13.45
N MET A 123 4.68 -22.72 13.76
CA MET A 123 4.28 -23.91 12.99
C MET A 123 3.28 -23.54 11.90
N VAL A 124 3.58 -23.87 10.64
CA VAL A 124 2.70 -23.59 9.50
C VAL A 124 2.46 -24.86 8.69
N ILE A 125 1.22 -25.02 8.23
CA ILE A 125 0.85 -26.14 7.35
C ILE A 125 1.33 -25.81 5.93
N LYS A 126 2.25 -26.61 5.40
CA LYS A 126 2.65 -26.54 3.99
C LYS A 126 2.10 -27.73 3.22
N LYS A 127 1.46 -27.45 2.08
CA LYS A 127 1.04 -28.49 1.13
C LYS A 127 2.23 -28.92 0.27
N LYS A 128 2.53 -30.23 0.30
CA LYS A 128 3.46 -30.88 -0.65
C LYS A 128 2.67 -31.93 -1.42
N GLY A 129 2.14 -31.54 -2.59
CA GLY A 129 1.20 -32.38 -3.35
C GLY A 129 -0.14 -32.53 -2.60
N ASP A 130 -0.65 -33.75 -2.52
CA ASP A 130 -1.93 -34.08 -1.86
C ASP A 130 -1.84 -34.23 -0.32
N LYS A 131 -0.69 -33.91 0.29
CA LYS A 131 -0.48 -34.04 1.74
C LYS A 131 -0.15 -32.69 2.38
N GLU A 132 -0.77 -32.46 3.54
CA GLU A 132 -0.48 -31.35 4.45
C GLU A 132 0.57 -31.81 5.48
N GLU A 133 1.67 -31.07 5.58
CA GLU A 133 2.74 -31.31 6.54
C GLU A 133 2.91 -30.04 7.40
N GLU A 134 2.89 -30.21 8.72
CA GLU A 134 3.16 -29.13 9.67
C GLU A 134 4.67 -28.94 9.78
N VAL A 135 5.16 -27.77 9.38
CA VAL A 135 6.60 -27.45 9.39
C VAL A 135 6.86 -26.14 10.10
N GLN A 136 7.98 -26.06 10.81
CA GLN A 136 8.42 -24.82 11.43
C GLN A 136 8.80 -23.80 10.34
N ASN A 137 8.26 -22.58 10.45
CA ASN A 137 8.56 -21.44 9.62
C ASN A 137 8.91 -20.23 10.50
N GLY A 138 10.13 -20.23 11.01
CA GLY A 138 10.63 -19.18 11.90
C GLY A 138 10.12 -19.33 13.33
N TRP A 139 9.87 -18.18 13.95
CA TRP A 139 9.59 -18.02 15.37
C TRP A 139 8.50 -16.96 15.55
N VAL A 140 7.78 -17.03 16.65
CA VAL A 140 6.87 -15.98 17.10
C VAL A 140 7.18 -15.68 18.56
N GLY A 141 6.93 -14.46 19.01
CA GLY A 141 7.06 -14.17 20.43
C GLY A 141 5.96 -14.85 21.23
N HIS A 142 6.33 -15.41 22.38
CA HIS A 142 5.42 -16.15 23.24
C HIS A 142 4.34 -15.23 23.86
N VAL A 143 4.74 -14.02 24.25
CA VAL A 143 3.82 -12.93 24.65
C VAL A 143 4.04 -11.69 23.80
N ILE A 144 5.28 -11.23 23.61
CA ILE A 144 5.55 -9.97 22.89
C ILE A 144 5.62 -10.22 21.37
N PRO A 145 4.76 -9.60 20.54
CA PRO A 145 4.80 -9.79 19.09
C PRO A 145 6.12 -9.30 18.46
N PHE A 146 6.62 -10.03 17.46
CA PHE A 146 7.83 -9.60 16.73
C PHE A 146 7.66 -8.26 16.04
N GLU A 147 6.53 -8.00 15.41
CA GLU A 147 6.28 -6.71 14.75
C GLU A 147 6.35 -5.54 15.74
N LEU A 148 5.88 -5.74 16.99
CA LEU A 148 5.97 -4.70 18.02
C LEU A 148 7.44 -4.40 18.37
N VAL A 149 8.27 -5.42 18.53
CA VAL A 149 9.72 -5.24 18.77
C VAL A 149 10.41 -4.60 17.58
N GLN A 150 10.04 -5.00 16.37
CA GLN A 150 10.61 -4.48 15.13
C GLN A 150 10.31 -3.00 14.93
N THR A 151 9.07 -2.57 15.18
CA THR A 151 8.62 -1.19 15.01
C THR A 151 9.05 -0.25 16.14
N THR A 152 9.48 -0.80 17.28
CA THR A 152 9.88 -0.01 18.46
C THR A 152 11.39 -0.04 18.70
N LEU A 153 11.97 -1.22 18.94
CA LEU A 153 13.37 -1.38 19.34
C LEU A 153 14.31 -1.59 18.16
N LEU A 154 13.84 -2.24 17.09
CA LEU A 154 14.63 -2.51 15.87
C LEU A 154 14.19 -1.65 14.69
N ARG A 155 13.59 -0.49 14.97
CA ARG A 155 12.92 0.36 13.98
C ARG A 155 13.80 0.72 12.79
N LYS A 156 15.09 0.96 13.01
CA LYS A 156 16.04 1.24 11.92
C LYS A 156 16.12 0.12 10.89
N ASP A 157 16.20 -1.13 11.35
CA ASP A 157 16.33 -2.29 10.47
C ASP A 157 14.98 -2.58 9.79
N TYR A 158 13.87 -2.43 10.53
CA TYR A 158 12.51 -2.52 9.99
C TYR A 158 12.26 -1.47 8.89
N ASP A 159 12.54 -0.19 9.16
CA ASP A 159 12.34 0.90 8.20
C ASP A 159 13.24 0.73 6.95
N ALA A 160 14.46 0.21 7.13
CA ALA A 160 15.36 -0.11 6.01
C ALA A 160 14.80 -1.23 5.13
N LEU A 161 14.24 -2.28 5.74
CA LEU A 161 13.55 -3.36 5.01
C LEU A 161 12.33 -2.82 4.26
N LYS A 162 11.48 -2.02 4.93
CA LYS A 162 10.29 -1.41 4.31
C LYS A 162 10.64 -0.49 3.15
N THR A 163 11.76 0.21 3.22
CA THR A 163 12.26 1.03 2.10
C THR A 163 12.59 0.17 0.88
N LYS A 164 13.19 -1.01 1.08
CA LYS A 164 13.51 -1.93 -0.02
C LYS A 164 12.26 -2.60 -0.60
N GLU A 165 11.30 -2.97 0.24
CA GLU A 165 10.00 -3.46 -0.21
C GLU A 165 9.26 -2.41 -1.04
N ALA A 166 9.21 -1.16 -0.59
CA ALA A 166 8.63 -0.06 -1.35
C ALA A 166 9.35 0.15 -2.70
N ARG A 167 10.68 0.01 -2.74
CA ARG A 167 11.42 0.06 -4.01
C ARG A 167 11.05 -1.07 -4.96
N LEU A 168 10.71 -2.27 -4.46
CA LEU A 168 10.22 -3.34 -5.33
C LEU A 168 8.85 -3.00 -5.95
N ASP A 169 7.96 -2.38 -5.18
CA ASP A 169 6.67 -1.92 -5.68
C ASP A 169 6.83 -0.79 -6.71
N GLU A 170 7.75 0.15 -6.47
CA GLU A 170 8.12 1.20 -7.43
C GLU A 170 8.67 0.60 -8.73
N ILE A 171 9.61 -0.35 -8.65
CA ILE A 171 10.17 -1.03 -9.82
C ILE A 171 9.06 -1.75 -10.59
N ALA A 172 8.13 -2.42 -9.91
CA ALA A 172 7.00 -3.08 -10.57
C ALA A 172 6.13 -2.08 -11.35
N ALA A 173 5.84 -0.92 -10.75
CA ALA A 173 5.10 0.16 -11.42
C ALA A 173 5.87 0.74 -12.62
N GLU A 174 7.17 1.00 -12.48
CA GLU A 174 8.02 1.49 -13.57
C GLU A 174 8.10 0.48 -14.74
N LEU A 175 8.20 -0.83 -14.45
CA LEU A 175 8.17 -1.87 -15.48
C LEU A 175 6.83 -1.92 -16.20
N THR A 176 5.70 -1.78 -15.48
CA THR A 176 4.38 -1.68 -16.11
C THR A 176 4.26 -0.45 -17.00
N GLU A 177 4.74 0.71 -16.55
CA GLU A 177 4.75 1.93 -17.37
C GLU A 177 5.57 1.74 -18.66
N ILE A 178 6.73 1.06 -18.58
CA ILE A 178 7.51 0.73 -19.77
C ILE A 178 6.70 -0.16 -20.71
N ILE A 179 6.05 -1.21 -20.21
CA ILE A 179 5.22 -2.11 -21.03
C ILE A 179 4.08 -1.33 -21.72
N ASP A 180 3.41 -0.45 -20.99
CA ASP A 180 2.32 0.37 -21.50
C ASP A 180 2.81 1.38 -22.56
N SER A 181 4.07 1.82 -22.45
CA SER A 181 4.69 2.70 -23.45
C SER A 181 5.18 1.98 -24.72
N ILE A 182 5.26 0.65 -24.73
CA ILE A 182 5.62 -0.13 -25.92
C ILE A 182 4.40 -0.26 -26.82
N ASP A 183 4.57 0.16 -28.08
CA ASP A 183 3.55 0.04 -29.11
C ASP A 183 3.06 -1.41 -29.23
N GLU A 184 1.74 -1.61 -29.34
CA GLU A 184 1.15 -2.96 -29.36
C GLU A 184 1.73 -3.87 -30.45
N GLY A 185 2.16 -3.28 -31.58
CA GLY A 185 2.79 -4.00 -32.69
C GLY A 185 4.22 -4.49 -32.40
N ASP A 186 4.90 -3.86 -31.44
CA ASP A 186 6.27 -4.21 -31.04
C ASP A 186 6.30 -5.16 -29.82
N ARG A 187 5.14 -5.42 -29.21
CA ARG A 187 4.98 -6.40 -28.13
C ARG A 187 5.17 -7.83 -28.69
N GLY A 188 5.76 -8.70 -27.89
CA GLY A 188 6.07 -10.06 -28.31
C GLY A 188 6.37 -11.01 -27.15
N GLU A 189 7.03 -12.13 -27.46
CA GLU A 189 7.30 -13.23 -26.52
C GLU A 189 8.14 -12.83 -25.28
N PHE A 190 8.75 -11.64 -25.29
CA PHE A 190 9.43 -11.07 -24.13
C PHE A 190 8.47 -10.63 -23.02
N LEU A 191 7.16 -10.62 -23.27
CA LEU A 191 6.09 -10.44 -22.29
C LEU A 191 5.35 -11.76 -22.06
N ASN A 192 4.63 -11.84 -20.93
CA ASN A 192 3.70 -12.92 -20.64
C ASN A 192 2.39 -12.82 -21.46
N ASP A 193 1.56 -13.86 -21.41
CA ASP A 193 0.36 -13.98 -22.24
C ASP A 193 -0.66 -12.83 -22.09
N ASP A 194 -0.67 -12.15 -20.94
CA ASP A 194 -1.53 -11.01 -20.63
C ASP A 194 -0.84 -9.65 -20.80
N ASN A 195 0.41 -9.61 -21.27
CA ASN A 195 1.22 -8.40 -21.45
C ASN A 195 1.33 -7.54 -20.18
N THR A 196 1.48 -8.17 -19.02
CA THR A 196 1.59 -7.48 -17.72
C THR A 196 2.98 -7.58 -17.10
N ALA A 197 3.83 -8.50 -17.57
CA ALA A 197 5.16 -8.71 -17.03
C ALA A 197 6.16 -9.24 -18.07
N PHE A 198 7.43 -8.92 -17.87
CA PHE A 198 8.52 -9.43 -18.71
C PHE A 198 8.86 -10.89 -18.39
N VAL A 199 8.99 -11.71 -19.44
CA VAL A 199 9.47 -13.09 -19.36
C VAL A 199 10.99 -13.07 -19.47
N ALA A 200 11.68 -13.17 -18.33
CA ALA A 200 13.14 -12.96 -18.23
C ALA A 200 14.00 -13.68 -19.30
N LYS A 201 13.63 -14.90 -19.70
CA LYS A 201 14.35 -15.66 -20.73
C LYS A 201 14.18 -15.05 -22.12
N GLU A 202 12.94 -14.78 -22.52
CA GLU A 202 12.62 -14.27 -23.85
C GLU A 202 12.99 -12.78 -23.97
N PHE A 203 12.85 -12.02 -22.87
CA PHE A 203 13.38 -10.67 -22.76
C PHE A 203 14.89 -10.62 -23.01
N ALA A 204 15.66 -11.50 -22.38
CA ALA A 204 17.11 -11.57 -22.60
C ALA A 204 17.46 -11.95 -24.06
N ALA A 205 16.64 -12.78 -24.71
CA ALA A 205 16.81 -13.11 -26.13
C ALA A 205 16.53 -11.90 -27.03
N LYS A 206 15.43 -11.17 -26.78
CA LYS A 206 15.09 -9.97 -27.54
C LYS A 206 16.12 -8.85 -27.37
N LEU A 207 16.64 -8.68 -26.16
CA LEU A 207 17.68 -7.68 -25.90
C LEU A 207 18.99 -8.03 -26.62
N ALA A 208 19.35 -9.33 -26.69
CA ALA A 208 20.52 -9.77 -27.45
C ALA A 208 20.35 -9.56 -28.97
N GLU A 209 19.13 -9.70 -29.50
CA GLU A 209 18.79 -9.35 -30.89
C GLU A 209 18.98 -7.85 -31.14
N ILE A 210 18.41 -6.99 -30.28
CA ILE A 210 18.53 -5.52 -30.36
C ILE A 210 20.01 -5.10 -30.41
N TYR A 211 20.84 -5.65 -29.54
CA TYR A 211 22.27 -5.36 -29.53
C TYR A 211 23.04 -6.01 -30.68
N GLY A 212 22.51 -7.08 -31.28
CA GLY A 212 23.06 -7.71 -32.47
C GLY A 212 23.00 -6.82 -33.72
N ASP A 213 22.00 -5.92 -33.77
CA ASP A 213 21.87 -4.92 -34.83
C ASP A 213 22.83 -3.72 -34.65
N VAL A 214 23.47 -3.60 -33.49
CA VAL A 214 24.49 -2.58 -33.23
C VAL A 214 25.84 -3.03 -33.81
N SER A 215 26.22 -2.46 -34.95
CA SER A 215 27.52 -2.73 -35.58
C SER A 215 28.55 -1.65 -35.23
N SER A 216 29.75 -2.11 -34.86
CA SER A 216 30.95 -1.27 -34.76
C SER A 216 32.18 -2.13 -35.09
N PRO A 217 33.29 -1.53 -35.57
CA PRO A 217 34.50 -2.28 -35.89
C PRO A 217 35.01 -3.16 -34.73
N GLU A 218 34.86 -2.68 -33.50
CA GLU A 218 35.25 -3.42 -32.30
C GLU A 218 34.28 -4.59 -32.00
N LEU A 219 32.97 -4.40 -32.12
CA LEU A 219 31.98 -5.46 -31.93
C LEU A 219 32.09 -6.53 -33.02
N ASP A 220 32.26 -6.12 -34.27
CA ASP A 220 32.40 -7.04 -35.41
C ASP A 220 33.66 -7.91 -35.26
N GLY A 221 34.78 -7.32 -34.81
CA GLY A 221 36.02 -8.06 -34.54
C GLY A 221 35.91 -9.02 -33.35
N LEU A 222 35.16 -8.66 -32.30
CA LEU A 222 34.87 -9.58 -31.18
C LEU A 222 33.98 -10.74 -31.62
N GLN A 223 32.97 -10.47 -32.44
CA GLN A 223 32.07 -11.48 -33.01
C GLN A 223 32.84 -12.47 -33.89
N GLY A 224 33.72 -11.99 -34.77
CA GLY A 224 34.56 -12.88 -35.57
C GLY A 224 35.51 -13.75 -34.73
N TYR A 225 36.01 -13.25 -33.59
CA TYR A 225 36.75 -14.09 -32.64
C TYR A 225 35.87 -15.13 -31.94
N LEU A 226 34.61 -14.82 -31.62
CA LEU A 226 33.65 -15.79 -31.07
C LEU A 226 33.35 -16.91 -32.07
N GLU A 227 33.19 -16.60 -33.35
CA GLU A 227 33.02 -17.59 -34.41
C GLU A 227 34.27 -18.48 -34.55
N LEU A 228 35.46 -17.90 -34.46
CA LEU A 228 36.73 -18.63 -34.43
C LEU A 228 36.80 -19.60 -33.24
N LEU A 229 36.28 -19.21 -32.07
CA LEU A 229 36.19 -20.08 -30.89
C LEU A 229 35.19 -21.24 -31.11
N ASP A 230 34.04 -20.97 -31.72
CA ASP A 230 33.00 -21.96 -31.99
C ASP A 230 33.42 -22.95 -33.08
N ALA A 231 34.23 -22.51 -34.04
CA ALA A 231 34.91 -23.36 -35.02
C ALA A 231 36.04 -24.23 -34.41
N LYS A 232 36.29 -24.13 -33.10
CA LYS A 232 37.32 -24.89 -32.36
C LYS A 232 38.75 -24.66 -32.90
N ALA A 233 39.06 -23.43 -33.32
CA ALA A 233 40.37 -23.05 -33.81
C ALA A 233 41.53 -23.38 -32.85
N GLY A 234 42.72 -23.56 -33.40
CA GLY A 234 43.94 -23.83 -32.64
C GLY A 234 44.44 -22.61 -31.86
N LYS A 235 45.33 -22.83 -30.87
CA LYS A 235 45.93 -21.75 -30.08
C LYS A 235 46.67 -20.71 -30.94
N ALA A 236 47.41 -21.16 -31.96
CA ALA A 236 48.16 -20.28 -32.85
C ALA A 236 47.24 -19.38 -33.69
N GLU A 237 46.13 -19.93 -34.19
CA GLU A 237 45.13 -19.20 -34.99
C GLU A 237 44.44 -18.12 -34.16
N LYS A 238 44.10 -18.41 -32.90
CA LYS A 238 43.51 -17.41 -31.98
C LYS A 238 44.45 -16.25 -31.68
N ILE A 239 45.73 -16.54 -31.43
CA ILE A 239 46.74 -15.49 -31.19
C ILE A 239 46.96 -14.66 -32.47
N TYR A 240 47.00 -15.32 -33.64
CA TYR A 240 47.09 -14.62 -34.91
C TYR A 240 45.89 -13.69 -35.15
N TYR A 241 44.68 -14.15 -34.86
CA TYR A 241 43.47 -13.32 -34.96
C TYR A 241 43.57 -12.08 -34.07
N ILE A 242 43.93 -12.24 -32.79
CA ILE A 242 44.10 -11.13 -31.83
C ILE A 242 45.13 -10.10 -32.34
N HIS A 243 46.22 -10.55 -32.97
CA HIS A 243 47.25 -9.66 -33.49
C HIS A 243 46.85 -8.93 -34.79
N THR A 244 45.89 -9.47 -35.53
CA THR A 244 45.49 -8.97 -36.86
C THR A 244 44.22 -8.12 -36.84
N HIS A 245 43.54 -8.04 -35.69
CA HIS A 245 42.31 -7.25 -35.48
C HIS A 245 42.58 -6.14 -34.44
N PRO A 246 43.35 -5.09 -34.79
CA PRO A 246 43.68 -3.98 -33.88
C PRO A 246 42.50 -3.06 -33.55
N GLU A 247 41.41 -3.16 -34.31
CA GLU A 247 40.14 -2.48 -34.04
C GLU A 247 39.46 -2.95 -32.75
N VAL A 248 39.81 -4.15 -32.27
CA VAL A 248 39.36 -4.65 -30.97
C VAL A 248 40.36 -4.26 -29.89
N ASN A 249 39.88 -3.59 -28.83
CA ASN A 249 40.73 -3.27 -27.68
C ASN A 249 40.88 -4.49 -26.75
N TRP A 250 41.67 -5.46 -27.20
CA TRP A 250 41.92 -6.72 -26.49
C TRP A 250 42.44 -6.55 -25.04
N VAL A 251 43.05 -5.41 -24.72
CA VAL A 251 43.52 -5.10 -23.36
C VAL A 251 42.36 -5.04 -22.37
N ASN A 252 41.16 -4.67 -22.82
CA ASN A 252 39.97 -4.61 -21.98
C ASN A 252 39.30 -5.98 -21.79
N VAL A 253 39.72 -7.00 -22.55
CA VAL A 253 39.24 -8.38 -22.35
C VAL A 253 39.97 -8.97 -21.16
N GLU A 254 39.25 -9.24 -20.07
CA GLU A 254 39.84 -9.79 -18.86
C GLU A 254 40.51 -11.16 -19.07
N GLY A 255 41.77 -11.28 -18.66
CA GLY A 255 42.52 -12.53 -18.68
C GLY A 255 43.71 -12.49 -19.64
N ASN A 256 44.23 -13.67 -19.97
CA ASN A 256 45.40 -13.81 -20.84
C ASN A 256 45.01 -14.40 -22.20
N ALA A 257 45.61 -13.89 -23.28
CA ALA A 257 45.46 -14.44 -24.60
C ALA A 257 46.00 -15.89 -24.69
N PRO A 258 45.33 -16.80 -25.42
CA PRO A 258 44.05 -16.60 -26.11
C PRO A 258 42.86 -16.56 -25.13
N TYR A 259 41.97 -15.58 -25.31
CA TYR A 259 40.82 -15.36 -24.44
C TYR A 259 39.76 -16.45 -24.59
N THR A 260 39.06 -16.76 -23.50
CA THR A 260 37.95 -17.71 -23.48
C THR A 260 36.65 -17.06 -23.95
N LYS A 261 35.70 -17.88 -24.44
CA LYS A 261 34.38 -17.41 -24.90
C LYS A 261 33.66 -16.55 -23.86
N GLY A 262 33.70 -16.98 -22.60
CA GLY A 262 33.06 -16.24 -21.50
C GLY A 262 33.66 -14.85 -21.26
N LYS A 263 34.98 -14.67 -21.45
CA LYS A 263 35.65 -13.37 -21.26
C LYS A 263 35.37 -12.42 -22.42
N VAL A 264 35.34 -12.93 -23.65
CA VAL A 264 34.98 -12.13 -24.83
C VAL A 264 33.51 -11.70 -24.76
N LEU A 265 32.59 -12.61 -24.39
CA LEU A 265 31.17 -12.27 -24.18
C LEU A 265 30.96 -11.26 -23.05
N ALA A 266 31.76 -11.31 -21.99
CA ALA A 266 31.71 -10.30 -20.93
C ALA A 266 32.11 -8.91 -21.44
N TYR A 267 33.14 -8.83 -22.30
CA TYR A 267 33.55 -7.56 -22.91
C TYR A 267 32.52 -7.04 -23.92
N VAL A 268 31.94 -7.91 -24.75
CA VAL A 268 30.83 -7.55 -25.65
C VAL A 268 29.66 -6.96 -24.87
N LYS A 269 29.27 -7.58 -23.75
CA LYS A 269 28.22 -7.03 -22.86
C LYS A 269 28.57 -5.67 -22.27
N ALA A 270 29.85 -5.44 -21.94
CA ALA A 270 30.30 -4.14 -21.43
C ALA A 270 30.20 -3.04 -22.51
N LEU A 271 30.50 -3.37 -23.77
CA LEU A 271 30.34 -2.47 -24.90
C LEU A 271 28.85 -2.18 -25.17
N TRP A 272 27.99 -3.20 -25.11
CA TRP A 272 26.54 -3.03 -25.22
C TRP A 272 25.98 -2.12 -24.12
N ALA A 273 26.36 -2.34 -22.86
CA ALA A 273 25.90 -1.49 -21.75
C ALA A 273 26.38 -0.03 -21.83
N ALA A 274 27.48 0.23 -22.54
CA ALA A 274 27.99 1.58 -22.80
C ALA A 274 27.32 2.24 -24.02
N TYR A 275 26.64 1.46 -24.87
CA TYR A 275 25.92 1.98 -26.02
C TYR A 275 24.66 2.73 -25.58
N THR A 276 24.37 3.85 -26.23
CA THR A 276 23.20 4.68 -25.94
C THR A 276 22.26 4.66 -27.14
N PHE A 277 21.06 4.13 -26.95
CA PHE A 277 19.99 4.21 -27.95
C PHE A 277 19.31 5.58 -27.92
N PRO A 278 18.65 6.00 -29.02
CA PRO A 278 17.87 7.24 -29.03
C PRO A 278 16.85 7.28 -27.90
N GLU A 279 16.70 8.44 -27.25
CA GLU A 279 15.66 8.64 -26.24
C GLU A 279 14.27 8.32 -26.83
N ASP A 280 13.41 7.73 -26.00
CA ASP A 280 12.06 7.24 -26.34
C ASP A 280 11.97 6.09 -27.35
N SER A 281 13.10 5.56 -27.85
CA SER A 281 13.09 4.41 -28.75
C SER A 281 12.67 3.12 -28.04
N PHE A 282 12.20 2.14 -28.80
CA PHE A 282 11.90 0.80 -28.29
C PHE A 282 13.12 0.18 -27.61
N GLU A 283 14.30 0.31 -28.21
CA GLU A 283 15.55 -0.20 -27.66
C GLU A 283 15.92 0.48 -26.34
N ALA A 284 15.75 1.81 -26.22
CA ALA A 284 16.00 2.54 -24.98
C ALA A 284 15.07 2.06 -23.85
N LYS A 285 13.78 1.84 -24.15
CA LYS A 285 12.80 1.26 -23.21
C LYS A 285 13.21 -0.15 -22.76
N MET A 286 13.67 -0.99 -23.69
CA MET A 286 14.16 -2.35 -23.38
C MET A 286 15.42 -2.32 -22.51
N VAL A 287 16.35 -1.40 -22.74
CA VAL A 287 17.54 -1.23 -21.89
C VAL A 287 17.18 -0.71 -20.49
N GLN A 288 16.21 0.19 -20.38
CA GLN A 288 15.71 0.64 -19.07
C GLN A 288 15.05 -0.50 -18.31
N ALA A 289 14.21 -1.31 -18.97
CA ALA A 289 13.62 -2.49 -18.37
C ALA A 289 14.68 -3.50 -17.91
N GLU A 290 15.77 -3.71 -18.66
CA GLU A 290 16.87 -4.58 -18.23
C GLU A 290 17.49 -4.10 -16.90
N LYS A 291 17.77 -2.79 -16.79
CA LYS A 291 18.33 -2.21 -15.56
C LYS A 291 17.40 -2.42 -14.37
N LEU A 292 16.10 -2.18 -14.55
CA LEU A 292 15.09 -2.37 -13.52
C LEU A 292 14.94 -3.85 -13.13
N MET A 293 14.94 -4.78 -14.07
CA MET A 293 14.88 -6.22 -13.78
C MET A 293 16.13 -6.72 -13.03
N VAL A 294 17.31 -6.16 -13.32
CA VAL A 294 18.55 -6.46 -12.59
C VAL A 294 18.50 -5.88 -11.17
N GLU A 295 18.01 -4.65 -11.02
CA GLU A 295 17.79 -4.02 -9.72
C GLU A 295 16.77 -4.82 -8.90
N GLU A 296 15.60 -5.16 -9.47
CA GLU A 296 14.55 -5.96 -8.83
C GLU A 296 15.13 -7.27 -8.28
N LYS A 297 15.90 -7.99 -9.09
CA LYS A 297 16.54 -9.25 -8.67
C LYS A 297 17.50 -9.04 -7.49
N THR A 298 18.25 -7.94 -7.51
CA THR A 298 19.22 -7.60 -6.47
C THR A 298 18.50 -7.23 -5.19
N VAL A 299 17.59 -6.25 -5.24
CA VAL A 299 16.79 -5.78 -4.10
C VAL A 299 15.97 -6.92 -3.51
N LYS A 300 15.34 -7.76 -4.33
CA LYS A 300 14.59 -8.95 -3.88
C LYS A 300 15.46 -9.97 -3.15
N SER A 301 16.71 -10.13 -3.56
CA SER A 301 17.66 -10.97 -2.82
C SER A 301 18.09 -10.33 -1.50
N GLU A 302 18.18 -9.00 -1.44
CA GLU A 302 18.52 -8.28 -0.21
C GLU A 302 17.36 -8.29 0.77
N VAL A 303 16.13 -8.03 0.32
CA VAL A 303 14.90 -8.11 1.13
C VAL A 303 14.83 -9.45 1.85
N LYS A 304 14.99 -10.57 1.14
CA LYS A 304 14.97 -11.91 1.77
C LYS A 304 16.05 -12.08 2.86
N LYS A 305 17.26 -11.56 2.61
CA LYS A 305 18.35 -11.65 3.59
C LYS A 305 18.08 -10.76 4.80
N ASP A 306 17.56 -9.57 4.57
CA ASP A 306 17.25 -8.59 5.61
C ASP A 306 16.03 -9.02 6.43
N GLU A 307 15.02 -9.65 5.81
CA GLU A 307 13.89 -10.30 6.48
C GLU A 307 14.39 -11.41 7.42
N GLU A 308 15.21 -12.34 6.93
CA GLU A 308 15.78 -13.43 7.73
C GLU A 308 16.65 -12.88 8.87
N ALA A 309 17.48 -11.88 8.58
CA ALA A 309 18.35 -11.25 9.58
C ALA A 309 17.55 -10.49 10.64
N LEU A 310 16.54 -9.70 10.23
CA LEU A 310 15.65 -8.99 11.15
C LEU A 310 14.86 -9.98 12.00
N HIS A 311 14.35 -11.07 11.42
CA HIS A 311 13.62 -12.11 12.14
C HIS A 311 14.47 -12.73 13.25
N LEU A 312 15.71 -13.14 12.94
CA LEU A 312 16.64 -13.70 13.93
C LEU A 312 17.05 -12.67 14.99
N LYS A 313 17.34 -11.43 14.56
CA LYS A 313 17.67 -10.35 15.50
C LYS A 313 16.50 -10.02 16.44
N THR A 314 15.27 -10.11 15.94
CA THR A 314 14.07 -9.89 16.76
C THR A 314 13.94 -10.98 17.82
N LYS A 315 14.18 -12.26 17.45
CA LYS A 315 14.26 -13.36 18.40
C LYS A 315 15.27 -13.09 19.52
N GLU A 316 16.50 -12.79 19.15
CA GLU A 316 17.57 -12.51 20.12
C GLU A 316 17.24 -11.30 21.01
N THR A 317 16.58 -10.28 20.42
CA THR A 317 16.13 -9.10 21.16
C THR A 317 15.08 -9.44 22.19
N ILE A 318 14.08 -10.27 21.85
CA ILE A 318 13.05 -10.73 22.82
C ILE A 318 13.68 -11.51 23.97
N GLU A 319 14.56 -12.47 23.66
CA GLU A 319 15.25 -13.30 24.66
C GLU A 319 16.16 -12.45 25.58
N GLY A 320 16.62 -11.30 25.09
CA GLY A 320 17.50 -10.37 25.80
C GLY A 320 16.81 -9.15 26.44
N LEU A 321 15.47 -9.05 26.43
CA LEU A 321 14.78 -7.87 26.97
C LEU A 321 15.07 -7.68 28.47
N SER A 322 15.32 -6.42 28.86
CA SER A 322 15.26 -6.04 30.27
C SER A 322 13.82 -6.02 30.78
N ASP A 323 13.63 -6.10 32.10
CA ASP A 323 12.30 -6.06 32.70
C ASP A 323 11.57 -4.75 32.36
N GLU A 324 12.28 -3.62 32.38
CA GLU A 324 11.73 -2.31 32.01
C GLU A 324 11.25 -2.28 30.55
N GLN A 325 12.03 -2.82 29.62
CA GLN A 325 11.62 -2.92 28.21
C GLN A 325 10.40 -3.83 28.03
N VAL A 326 10.30 -4.93 28.78
CA VAL A 326 9.10 -5.78 28.75
C VAL A 326 7.89 -4.97 29.20
N LEU A 327 7.97 -4.25 30.31
CA LEU A 327 6.85 -3.44 30.81
C LEU A 327 6.42 -2.38 29.79
N ASP A 328 7.36 -1.71 29.12
CA ASP A 328 7.07 -0.74 28.07
C ASP A 328 6.40 -1.39 26.85
N LEU A 329 6.87 -2.56 26.43
CA LEU A 329 6.26 -3.31 25.33
C LEU A 329 4.85 -3.82 25.70
N LEU A 330 4.62 -4.24 26.94
CA LEU A 330 3.29 -4.61 27.42
C LEU A 330 2.33 -3.42 27.46
N ARG A 331 2.81 -2.22 27.84
CA ARG A 331 2.02 -0.98 27.72
C ARG A 331 1.64 -0.69 26.27
N LEU A 332 2.60 -0.81 25.34
CA LEU A 332 2.34 -0.61 23.91
C LEU A 332 1.43 -1.68 23.31
N LYS A 333 1.47 -2.91 23.82
CA LYS A 333 0.61 -4.01 23.37
C LYS A 333 -0.82 -3.91 23.92
N TRP A 334 -0.96 -3.68 25.22
CA TRP A 334 -2.25 -3.80 25.93
C TRP A 334 -2.98 -2.47 26.08
N ILE A 335 -2.24 -1.40 26.42
CA ILE A 335 -2.84 -0.13 26.85
C ILE A 335 -2.97 0.84 25.68
N ALA A 336 -1.91 1.00 24.89
CA ALA A 336 -1.88 2.00 23.82
C ALA A 336 -3.01 1.80 22.78
N PRO A 337 -3.31 0.58 22.28
CA PRO A 337 -4.37 0.38 21.29
C PRO A 337 -5.77 0.68 21.85
N LEU A 338 -6.05 0.25 23.08
CA LEU A 338 -7.32 0.53 23.76
C LEU A 338 -7.51 2.02 24.04
N CYS A 339 -6.46 2.69 24.54
CA CYS A 339 -6.48 4.13 24.74
C CYS A 339 -6.69 4.88 23.42
N ALA A 340 -6.05 4.45 22.33
CA ALA A 340 -6.21 5.06 21.01
C ALA A 340 -7.64 4.88 20.47
N SER A 341 -8.19 3.66 20.56
CA SER A 341 -9.53 3.36 20.06
C SER A 341 -10.62 4.15 20.80
N LEU A 342 -10.53 4.26 22.13
CA LEU A 342 -11.45 5.07 22.93
C LEU A 342 -11.29 6.57 22.63
N ARG A 343 -10.06 7.06 22.48
CA ARG A 343 -9.79 8.46 22.07
C ARG A 343 -10.37 8.82 20.71
N ALA A 344 -10.51 7.86 19.79
CA ALA A 344 -11.08 8.07 18.47
C ALA A 344 -12.63 8.13 18.46
N MET A 345 -13.32 7.80 19.56
CA MET A 345 -14.79 7.78 19.57
C MET A 345 -15.43 9.12 19.22
N PRO A 346 -15.01 10.28 19.78
CA PRO A 346 -15.55 11.57 19.40
C PRO A 346 -15.34 11.88 17.91
N GLU A 347 -14.16 11.57 17.38
CA GLU A 347 -13.81 11.79 15.97
C GLU A 347 -14.73 10.97 15.05
N ALA A 348 -14.99 9.71 15.40
CA ALA A 348 -15.92 8.86 14.65
C ALA A 348 -17.35 9.42 14.63
N ILE A 349 -17.84 9.95 15.76
CA ILE A 349 -19.17 10.59 15.84
C ILE A 349 -19.22 11.84 14.95
N ILE A 350 -18.19 12.68 15.03
CA ILE A 350 -18.09 13.92 14.24
C ILE A 350 -18.05 13.59 12.75
N ALA A 351 -17.20 12.65 12.32
CA ALA A 351 -17.14 12.19 10.94
C ALA A 351 -18.47 11.60 10.45
N GLY A 352 -19.18 10.86 11.31
CA GLY A 352 -20.52 10.36 11.03
C GLY A 352 -21.55 11.48 10.81
N LEU A 353 -21.50 12.51 11.65
CA LEU A 353 -22.34 13.70 11.50
C LEU A 353 -22.01 14.48 10.22
N GLU A 354 -20.73 14.71 9.93
CA GLU A 354 -20.27 15.35 8.69
C GLU A 354 -20.81 14.64 7.47
N LYS A 355 -20.66 13.30 7.42
CA LYS A 355 -21.17 12.49 6.32
C LYS A 355 -22.70 12.59 6.19
N ALA A 356 -23.42 12.60 7.32
CA ALA A 356 -24.87 12.71 7.31
C ALA A 356 -25.35 14.09 6.82
N VAL A 357 -24.68 15.17 7.25
CA VAL A 357 -24.99 16.54 6.82
C VAL A 357 -24.64 16.72 5.34
N GLN A 358 -23.48 16.23 4.90
CA GLN A 358 -23.09 16.29 3.49
C GLN A 358 -24.06 15.50 2.61
N ALA A 359 -24.44 14.28 3.01
CA ALA A 359 -25.43 13.50 2.27
C ALA A 359 -26.79 14.21 2.18
N LEU A 360 -27.18 14.96 3.23
CA LEU A 360 -28.39 15.77 3.21
C LEU A 360 -28.24 16.96 2.25
N ALA A 361 -27.11 17.66 2.30
CA ALA A 361 -26.81 18.77 1.40
C ALA A 361 -26.85 18.32 -0.07
N ASP A 362 -26.18 17.22 -0.41
CA ASP A 362 -26.14 16.67 -1.77
C ASP A 362 -27.53 16.24 -2.24
N LYS A 363 -28.32 15.60 -1.37
CA LYS A 363 -29.68 15.13 -1.69
C LYS A 363 -30.63 16.28 -2.04
N TYR A 364 -30.46 17.43 -1.39
CA TYR A 364 -31.34 18.59 -1.55
C TYR A 364 -30.68 19.76 -2.31
N ALA A 365 -29.52 19.52 -2.93
CA ALA A 365 -28.79 20.53 -3.71
C ALA A 365 -29.55 21.00 -4.96
N VAL A 366 -30.41 20.14 -5.52
CA VAL A 366 -31.34 20.49 -6.59
C VAL A 366 -32.75 20.46 -6.00
N THR A 367 -33.36 21.63 -5.86
CA THR A 367 -34.73 21.73 -5.36
C THR A 367 -35.73 21.24 -6.42
N TYR A 368 -36.91 20.78 -5.98
CA TYR A 368 -37.98 20.42 -6.91
C TYR A 368 -38.40 21.59 -7.81
N VAL A 369 -38.29 22.83 -7.30
CA VAL A 369 -38.58 24.05 -8.06
C VAL A 369 -37.54 24.26 -9.16
N GLU A 370 -36.25 24.18 -8.85
CA GLU A 370 -35.19 24.27 -9.86
C GLU A 370 -35.26 23.13 -10.88
N LEU A 371 -35.65 21.93 -10.44
CA LEU A 371 -35.87 20.80 -11.35
C LEU A 371 -37.04 21.06 -12.29
N ASP A 372 -38.17 21.59 -11.79
CA ASP A 372 -39.33 21.95 -12.61
C ASP A 372 -39.01 23.10 -13.58
N GLU A 373 -38.22 24.09 -13.15
CA GLU A 373 -37.71 25.16 -14.01
C GLU A 373 -36.77 24.62 -15.10
N GLN A 374 -35.86 23.70 -14.76
CA GLN A 374 -34.96 23.05 -15.72
C GLN A 374 -35.72 22.16 -16.71
N ILE A 375 -36.76 21.45 -16.25
CA ILE A 375 -37.64 20.65 -17.11
C ILE A 375 -38.36 21.57 -18.09
N LYS A 376 -39.01 22.63 -17.60
CA LYS A 376 -39.70 23.61 -18.47
C LYS A 376 -38.76 24.28 -19.46
N ALA A 377 -37.55 24.64 -19.03
CA ALA A 377 -36.54 25.23 -19.91
C ALA A 377 -36.08 24.23 -21.00
N SER A 378 -35.90 22.96 -20.64
CA SER A 378 -35.53 21.89 -21.57
C SER A 378 -36.68 21.56 -22.54
N GLU A 379 -37.92 21.50 -22.05
CA GLU A 379 -39.13 21.30 -22.85
C GLU A 379 -39.33 22.44 -23.86
N THR A 380 -39.11 23.68 -23.44
CA THR A 380 -39.15 24.86 -24.31
C THR A 380 -38.08 24.77 -25.40
N THR A 381 -36.84 24.48 -25.01
CA THR A 381 -35.72 24.35 -25.96
C THR A 381 -35.97 23.23 -26.97
N LEU A 382 -36.47 22.07 -26.52
CA LEU A 382 -36.80 20.95 -27.40
C LEU A 382 -37.95 21.30 -28.35
N ALA A 383 -38.97 22.01 -27.86
CA ALA A 383 -40.08 22.47 -28.68
C ALA A 383 -39.62 23.47 -29.76
N ASP A 384 -38.65 24.32 -29.45
CA ASP A 384 -38.06 25.25 -30.43
C ASP A 384 -37.22 24.49 -31.47
N MET A 385 -36.46 23.46 -31.07
CA MET A 385 -35.73 22.59 -32.02
C MET A 385 -36.68 21.80 -32.93
N ILE A 386 -37.86 21.41 -32.45
CA ILE A 386 -38.89 20.75 -33.27
C ILE A 386 -39.41 21.67 -34.37
N ASP A 387 -39.51 22.99 -34.11
CA ASP A 387 -39.95 23.97 -35.10
C ASP A 387 -38.96 24.09 -36.29
N GLU A 388 -37.72 23.66 -36.13
CA GLU A 388 -36.71 23.66 -37.19
C GLU A 388 -36.77 22.41 -38.10
N LEU A 389 -37.57 21.40 -37.73
CA LEU A 389 -37.68 20.15 -38.48
C LEU A 389 -38.74 20.25 -39.59
N THR A 390 -38.47 19.60 -40.72
CA THR A 390 -39.40 19.52 -41.87
C THR A 390 -39.63 18.07 -42.26
N GLY A 391 -40.87 17.69 -42.60
CA GLY A 391 -41.22 16.31 -42.99
C GLY A 391 -42.45 16.22 -43.88
N SER A 392 -43.01 15.02 -44.04
CA SER A 392 -44.27 14.82 -44.74
C SER A 392 -45.46 15.42 -43.98
N GLU A 393 -46.63 15.53 -44.61
CA GLU A 393 -47.83 16.09 -43.95
C GLU A 393 -48.20 15.33 -42.66
N PHE A 394 -47.97 14.01 -42.61
CA PHE A 394 -48.20 13.21 -41.42
C PHE A 394 -47.15 13.47 -40.34
N ASP A 395 -45.89 13.65 -40.72
CA ASP A 395 -44.80 13.96 -39.79
C ASP A 395 -45.00 15.34 -39.16
N MET A 396 -45.37 16.35 -39.96
CA MET A 396 -45.64 17.70 -39.44
C MET A 396 -46.81 17.73 -38.45
N LYS A 397 -47.84 16.90 -38.65
CA LYS A 397 -48.93 16.74 -37.68
C LYS A 397 -48.44 16.07 -36.39
N GLY A 398 -47.62 15.03 -36.50
CA GLY A 398 -47.01 14.37 -35.33
C GLY A 398 -46.10 15.29 -34.52
N LEU A 399 -45.26 16.07 -35.20
CA LEU A 399 -44.37 17.06 -34.58
C LEU A 399 -45.17 18.17 -33.86
N SER A 400 -46.28 18.63 -34.46
CA SER A 400 -47.16 19.62 -33.83
C SER A 400 -47.82 19.10 -32.55
N GLU A 401 -48.32 17.86 -32.55
CA GLU A 401 -48.93 17.25 -31.36
C GLU A 401 -47.89 17.00 -30.26
N PHE A 402 -46.69 16.54 -30.63
CA PHE A 402 -45.60 16.34 -29.67
C PHE A 402 -45.14 17.66 -29.04
N ARG A 403 -45.12 18.75 -29.82
CA ARG A 403 -44.84 20.10 -29.32
C ARG A 403 -45.91 20.59 -28.35
N SER A 404 -47.20 20.37 -28.64
CA SER A 404 -48.31 20.71 -27.73
C SER A 404 -48.14 20.00 -26.39
N LEU A 405 -47.80 18.71 -26.43
CA LEU A 405 -47.57 17.89 -25.25
C LEU A 405 -46.39 18.38 -24.39
N LEU A 406 -45.28 18.81 -25.03
CA LEU A 406 -44.13 19.40 -24.33
C LEU A 406 -44.42 20.77 -23.72
N LYS A 407 -45.32 21.57 -24.32
CA LYS A 407 -45.72 22.89 -23.79
C LYS A 407 -46.88 22.83 -22.80
N GLY A 408 -47.50 21.65 -22.63
CA GLY A 408 -48.70 21.46 -21.81
C GLY A 408 -49.95 22.15 -22.38
N GLU A 409 -50.01 22.31 -23.70
CA GLU A 409 -51.09 22.96 -24.46
C GLU A 409 -52.17 22.00 -24.97
#